data_AF-A0A9E1YKX8-F1
#
_entry.id   AF-A0A9E1YKX8-F1
#
_cell.length_a   1.000
_cell.length_b   1.000
_cell.length_c   1.000
_cell.angle_alpha   90.00
_cell.angle_beta   90.00
_cell.angle_gamma   90.00
#
_symmetry.space_group_name_H-M   'P 1'
#
loop_
_entity.id
_entity.type
_entity.pdbx_description
1 polymer ?
#
loop_
_entity_poly.entity_id
_entity_poly.type
_entity_poly.pdbx_seq_one_letter_code
_entity_poly.pdbx_strand_id
1 'polypeptide(L)'
;CQNMCHVIRDNEGKDKFAGPRFMVRLASLEMHPMDRADRIKEIKEEHGSGMCNITRCCTEVCPEEIQITDDSIIPLKERVVDRYYDPVMMLFNKLFGKKKKITD
;
A
#
# COMPACT_ATOMS: atom_id res chain seq x y z
N CYS A 1 -11.69 -11.66 -5.97
CA CYS A 1 -10.75 -10.53 -6.11
C CYS A 1 -9.34 -10.96 -6.54
N GLN A 2 -8.67 -11.93 -5.89
CA GLN A 2 -7.28 -12.32 -6.25
C GLN A 2 -7.15 -12.83 -7.69
N ASN A 3 -7.86 -13.90 -8.04
CA ASN A 3 -7.78 -14.51 -9.39
C ASN A 3 -8.32 -13.62 -10.51
N MET A 4 -9.05 -12.54 -10.19
CA MET A 4 -9.56 -11.60 -11.19
C MET A 4 -8.53 -10.51 -11.52
N CYS A 5 -7.61 -10.21 -10.60
CA CYS A 5 -6.67 -9.12 -10.77
C CYS A 5 -5.75 -9.34 -11.98
N HIS A 6 -5.84 -8.44 -12.96
CA HIS A 6 -5.05 -8.52 -14.20
C HIS A 6 -3.54 -8.48 -13.92
N VAL A 7 -3.10 -7.69 -12.94
CA VAL A 7 -1.68 -7.62 -12.52
C VAL A 7 -1.13 -8.99 -12.11
N ILE A 8 -1.94 -9.82 -11.46
CA ILE A 8 -1.50 -11.16 -11.02
C ILE A 8 -1.57 -12.16 -12.18
N ARG A 9 -2.66 -12.09 -12.97
CA ARG A 9 -2.90 -13.02 -14.08
C ARG A 9 -1.92 -12.83 -15.23
N ASP A 10 -1.67 -11.59 -15.60
CA ASP A 10 -0.93 -11.24 -16.81
C ASP A 10 0.59 -11.32 -16.61
N ASN A 11 1.04 -11.44 -15.36
CA ASN A 11 2.47 -11.39 -15.04
C ASN A 11 3.15 -12.75 -14.85
N GLU A 12 2.55 -13.86 -15.30
CA GLU A 12 3.19 -15.20 -15.39
C GLU A 12 4.04 -15.62 -14.15
N GLY A 13 3.64 -15.21 -12.94
CA GLY A 13 4.33 -15.55 -11.69
C GLY A 13 5.59 -14.74 -11.34
N LYS A 14 5.86 -13.60 -12.01
CA LYS A 14 7.10 -12.81 -11.82
C LYS A 14 6.99 -11.55 -10.94
N ASP A 15 5.83 -11.28 -10.32
CA ASP A 15 5.63 -10.00 -9.62
C ASP A 15 5.54 -10.13 -8.11
N LYS A 16 6.18 -9.15 -7.45
CA LYS A 16 6.12 -8.90 -6.00
C LYS A 16 4.74 -8.44 -5.52
N PHE A 17 3.74 -8.37 -6.39
CA PHE A 17 2.42 -7.87 -5.99
C PHE A 17 1.68 -8.92 -5.17
N ALA A 18 1.50 -8.64 -3.88
CA ALA A 18 0.76 -9.53 -2.99
C ALA A 18 -0.71 -9.69 -3.41
N GLY A 19 -1.28 -8.73 -4.13
CA GLY A 19 -2.64 -8.82 -4.64
C GLY A 19 -3.72 -8.22 -3.74
N PRO A 20 -4.92 -7.97 -4.29
CA PRO A 20 -5.96 -7.18 -3.63
C PRO A 20 -6.38 -7.70 -2.25
N ARG A 21 -6.54 -9.02 -2.06
CA ARG A 21 -6.99 -9.57 -0.76
C ARG A 21 -5.96 -9.38 0.35
N PHE A 22 -4.67 -9.50 0.01
CA PHE A 22 -3.58 -9.30 0.95
C PHE A 22 -3.33 -7.81 1.20
N MET A 23 -3.54 -6.95 0.20
CA MET A 23 -3.51 -5.50 0.38
C MET A 23 -4.55 -5.00 1.40
N VAL A 24 -5.78 -5.54 1.39
CA VAL A 24 -6.78 -5.25 2.44
C VAL A 24 -6.25 -5.62 3.82
N ARG A 25 -5.59 -6.78 3.94
CA ARG A 25 -5.01 -7.21 5.22
C ARG A 25 -3.89 -6.27 5.67
N LEU A 26 -3.01 -5.87 4.76
CA LEU A 26 -1.95 -4.91 5.06
C LEU A 26 -2.52 -3.55 5.48
N ALA A 27 -3.56 -3.06 4.80
CA ALA A 27 -4.25 -1.83 5.16
C ALA A 27 -4.83 -1.92 6.58
N SER A 28 -5.48 -3.05 6.89
CA SER A 28 -6.05 -3.26 8.22
C SER A 28 -5.03 -3.28 9.35
N LEU A 29 -3.75 -3.56 9.08
CA LEU A 29 -2.68 -3.56 10.08
C LEU A 29 -2.00 -2.18 10.14
N GLU A 30 -1.61 -1.66 8.97
CA GLU A 30 -0.90 -0.37 8.86
C GLU A 30 -1.75 0.82 9.32
N MET A 31 -3.07 0.74 9.18
CA MET A 31 -3.98 1.83 9.54
C MET A 31 -4.66 1.62 10.89
N HIS A 32 -4.34 0.54 11.61
CA HIS A 32 -4.97 0.24 12.88
C HIS A 32 -4.45 1.18 13.98
N PRO A 33 -5.31 1.89 14.73
CA PRO A 33 -4.87 2.92 15.67
C PRO A 33 -4.04 2.39 16.85
N MET A 34 -4.19 1.10 17.19
CA MET A 34 -3.38 0.46 18.24
C MET A 34 -2.11 -0.22 17.70
N ASP A 35 -1.96 -0.36 16.38
CA ASP A 35 -0.76 -0.93 15.80
C ASP A 35 0.33 0.16 15.74
N ARG A 36 1.54 -0.19 16.18
CA ARG A 36 2.69 0.73 16.24
C ARG A 36 3.78 0.35 15.24
N ALA A 37 3.66 -0.81 14.59
CA ALA A 37 4.65 -1.26 13.63
C ALA A 37 4.46 -0.53 12.30
N ASP A 38 5.57 -0.08 11.73
CA ASP A 38 5.62 0.68 10.49
C ASP A 38 5.98 -0.24 9.33
N ARG A 39 5.00 -0.53 8.46
CA ARG A 39 5.16 -1.49 7.36
C ARG A 39 5.23 -0.82 6.00
N ILE A 40 5.20 0.52 5.93
CA ILE A 40 5.15 1.24 4.65
C ILE A 40 6.32 0.89 3.72
N LYS A 41 7.51 0.62 4.28
CA LYS A 41 8.67 0.15 3.49
C LYS A 41 8.41 -1.22 2.86
N GLU A 42 7.98 -2.19 3.66
CA GLU A 42 7.66 -3.56 3.21
C GLU A 42 6.50 -3.54 2.20
N ILE A 43 5.48 -2.73 2.44
CA ILE A 43 4.33 -2.53 1.55
C ILE A 43 4.78 -2.08 0.16
N LYS A 44 5.77 -1.18 0.08
CA LYS A 44 6.36 -0.72 -1.18
C LYS A 44 7.26 -1.77 -1.84
N GLU A 45 8.21 -2.31 -1.09
CA GLU A 45 9.35 -3.08 -1.65
C GLU A 45 9.09 -4.58 -1.79
N GLU A 46 8.32 -5.15 -0.86
CA GLU A 46 8.08 -6.60 -0.73
C GLU A 46 6.68 -6.99 -1.19
N HIS A 47 5.66 -6.18 -0.87
CA HIS A 47 4.28 -6.47 -1.25
C HIS A 47 3.84 -5.80 -2.56
N GLY A 48 4.72 -5.01 -3.16
CA GLY A 48 4.53 -4.46 -4.50
C GLY A 48 3.33 -3.54 -4.63
N SER A 49 3.02 -2.73 -3.61
CA SER A 49 1.87 -1.81 -3.62
C SER A 49 1.82 -0.93 -4.88
N GLY A 50 2.98 -0.56 -5.43
CA GLY A 50 3.11 0.21 -6.67
C GLY A 50 2.49 -0.45 -7.91
N MET A 51 2.38 -1.79 -7.94
CA MET A 51 1.95 -2.55 -9.12
C MET A 51 0.44 -2.46 -9.41
N CYS A 52 -0.38 -2.09 -8.43
CA CYS A 52 -1.83 -2.00 -8.65
C CYS A 52 -2.21 -0.79 -9.52
N ASN A 53 -2.88 -1.00 -10.64
CA ASN A 53 -3.31 0.08 -11.55
C ASN A 53 -4.64 0.76 -11.16
N ILE A 54 -5.21 0.48 -9.98
CA ILE A 54 -6.44 1.12 -9.47
C ILE A 54 -7.63 0.97 -10.44
N THR A 55 -7.68 -0.14 -11.19
CA THR A 55 -8.74 -0.41 -12.18
C THR A 55 -10.05 -0.87 -11.56
N ARG A 56 -10.12 -1.07 -10.24
CA ARG A 56 -11.29 -1.58 -9.50
C ARG A 56 -11.78 -2.98 -9.87
N CYS A 57 -11.09 -3.71 -10.76
CA CYS A 57 -11.41 -5.09 -11.13
C CYS A 57 -11.57 -6.05 -9.94
N CYS A 58 -10.92 -5.75 -8.81
CA CYS A 58 -11.01 -6.53 -7.59
C CYS A 58 -12.22 -6.19 -6.71
N THR A 59 -12.67 -4.93 -6.74
CA THR A 59 -13.85 -4.43 -6.02
C THR A 59 -15.13 -4.91 -6.70
N GLU A 60 -15.21 -4.79 -8.02
CA GLU A 60 -16.41 -5.10 -8.81
C GLU A 60 -16.87 -6.56 -8.68
N VAL A 61 -15.94 -7.47 -8.43
CA VAL A 61 -16.22 -8.91 -8.31
C VAL A 61 -16.28 -9.41 -6.86
N CYS A 62 -16.21 -8.51 -5.87
CA CYS A 62 -16.21 -8.91 -4.46
C CYS A 62 -17.64 -9.23 -4.00
N PRO A 63 -17.94 -10.49 -3.62
CA PRO A 63 -19.31 -10.86 -3.21
C PRO A 63 -19.75 -10.23 -1.90
N GLU A 64 -18.79 -9.79 -1.08
CA GLU A 64 -19.01 -9.13 0.22
C GLU A 64 -19.05 -7.61 0.10
N GLU A 65 -19.06 -7.06 -1.13
CA GLU A 65 -19.13 -5.62 -1.41
C GLU A 65 -18.04 -4.77 -0.73
N ILE A 66 -16.92 -5.40 -0.36
CA ILE A 66 -15.78 -4.71 0.25
C ILE A 66 -15.18 -3.74 -0.77
N GLN A 67 -15.04 -2.47 -0.38
CA GLN A 67 -14.42 -1.42 -1.19
C GLN A 67 -12.90 -1.55 -1.17
N ILE A 68 -12.37 -2.65 -1.72
CA ILE A 68 -10.95 -3.03 -1.67
C ILE A 68 -10.05 -1.91 -2.23
N THR A 69 -10.45 -1.31 -3.34
CA THR A 69 -9.64 -0.28 -4.00
C THR A 69 -9.67 1.03 -3.21
N ASP A 70 -10.85 1.51 -2.81
CA ASP A 70 -11.03 2.82 -2.19
C ASP A 70 -10.64 2.89 -0.73
N ASP A 71 -11.01 1.88 0.06
CA ASP A 71 -10.82 1.91 1.51
C ASP A 71 -9.50 1.26 1.93
N SER A 72 -8.86 0.50 1.04
CA SER A 72 -7.61 -0.23 1.36
C SER A 72 -6.44 0.14 0.46
N ILE A 73 -6.54 -0.07 -0.86
CA ILE A 73 -5.39 0.09 -1.76
C ILE A 73 -4.99 1.55 -1.93
N ILE A 74 -5.95 2.45 -2.20
CA ILE A 74 -5.67 3.88 -2.38
C ILE A 74 -5.03 4.49 -1.12
N PRO A 75 -5.59 4.31 0.10
CA PRO A 75 -5.02 4.94 1.29
C PRO A 75 -3.67 4.32 1.70
N LEU A 76 -3.42 3.05 1.35
CA LEU A 76 -2.10 2.44 1.48
C LEU A 76 -1.09 3.09 0.52
N LYS A 77 -1.49 3.28 -0.74
CA LYS A 77 -0.66 3.92 -1.76
C LYS A 77 -0.35 5.36 -1.40
N GLU A 78 -1.32 6.12 -0.92
CA GLU A 78 -1.14 7.51 -0.48
C GLU A 78 -0.06 7.58 0.60
N ARG A 79 -0.12 6.74 1.64
CA ARG A 79 0.93 6.69 2.67
C ARG A 79 2.33 6.34 2.13
N VAL A 80 2.42 5.47 1.11
CA VAL A 80 3.68 5.17 0.42
C VAL A 80 4.17 6.37 -0.39
N VAL A 81 3.26 7.06 -1.07
CA VAL A 81 3.53 8.28 -1.86
C VAL A 81 4.03 9.41 -0.96
N ASP A 82 3.31 9.71 0.11
CA ASP A 82 3.66 10.78 1.06
C ASP A 82 5.07 10.58 1.65
N ARG A 83 5.46 9.32 1.90
CA ARG A 83 6.75 9.02 2.51
C ARG A 83 7.93 9.07 1.54
N TYR A 84 7.73 8.56 0.32
CA TYR A 84 8.84 8.29 -0.60
C TYR A 84 8.87 9.18 -1.85
N TYR A 85 7.75 9.80 -2.20
CA TYR A 85 7.56 10.45 -3.48
C TYR A 85 7.08 11.91 -3.37
N ASP A 86 6.60 12.38 -2.22
CA ASP A 86 6.20 13.78 -2.04
C ASP A 86 7.43 14.72 -1.94
N PRO A 87 7.70 15.56 -2.98
CA PRO A 87 8.86 16.45 -2.99
C PRO A 87 8.73 17.60 -1.98
N VAL A 88 7.51 18.04 -1.66
CA VAL A 88 7.25 19.10 -0.68
C VAL A 88 7.62 18.58 0.70
N MET A 89 7.16 17.38 1.03
CA MET A 89 7.47 16.78 2.33
C MET A 89 8.95 16.41 2.45
N MET A 90 9.59 15.96 1.37
CA MET A 90 11.04 15.73 1.34
C MET A 90 11.84 17.04 1.56
N LEU A 91 11.45 18.13 0.90
CA LEU A 91 12.09 19.43 1.07
C LEU A 91 11.87 19.97 2.49
N PHE A 92 10.65 19.87 3.02
CA PHE A 92 10.32 20.26 4.39
C PHE A 92 11.16 19.48 5.41
N ASN A 93 11.25 18.15 5.27
CA ASN A 93 12.08 17.32 6.13
C ASN A 93 13.58 17.64 6.01
N LYS A 94 14.06 18.05 4.83
CA LYS A 94 15.45 18.46 4.64
C LYS A 94 15.76 19.81 5.28
N LEU A 95 14.81 20.75 5.29
CA LEU A 95 14.99 22.09 5.84
C LEU A 95 14.70 22.16 7.35
N PHE A 96 13.72 21.41 7.85
CA PHE A 96 13.21 21.51 9.22
C PHE A 96 13.32 20.20 10.02
N GLY A 97 13.80 19.11 9.42
CA GLY A 97 13.89 17.80 10.08
C GLY A 97 14.93 17.81 11.20
N LYS A 98 14.46 17.89 12.45
CA LYS A 98 15.28 17.50 13.61
C LYS A 98 15.58 16.01 13.51
N LYS A 99 16.88 15.64 13.59
CA LYS A 99 17.31 14.23 13.75
C LYS A 99 16.54 13.62 14.93
N LYS A 100 15.56 12.75 14.67
CA LYS A 100 15.00 11.88 15.71
C LYS A 100 16.14 10.98 16.19
N LYS A 101 16.54 11.14 17.46
CA LYS A 101 17.31 10.09 18.14
C LYS A 101 16.42 8.85 18.14
N ILE A 102 16.85 7.82 17.43
CA ILE A 102 16.32 6.46 17.58
C ILE A 102 16.70 6.05 19.00
N THR A 103 15.73 5.93 19.90
CA THR A 103 15.91 5.20 21.15
C THR A 103 15.50 3.76 20.89
N ASP A 104 16.38 2.87 21.32
CA ASP A 104 16.37 1.41 21.16
C ASP A 104 15.04 0.73 21.53
#